data_AF-A0A9R1WGE8-F1
#
_entry.id   AF-A0A9R1WGE8-F1
#
_cell.length_a   1.000
_cell.length_b   1.000
_cell.length_c   1.000
_cell.angle_alpha   90.00
_cell.angle_beta   90.00
_cell.angle_gamma   90.00
#
_symmetry.space_group_name_H-M   'P 1'
#
loop_
_entity.id
_entity.type
_entity.pdbx_description
1 polymer ?
#
loop_
_entity_poly.entity_id
_entity_poly.type
_entity_poly.pdbx_seq_one_letter_code
_entity_poly.pdbx_strand_id
1 'polypeptide(L)'
;MVIVRTTWTDKNPGRRFWGCPKEDSTCGFVGWINPQMCERSKSIIPGLLRSINKLKTEVGKLKEENQMFKYDIGKIKEEKSKLKLYLICSWVFFGFVFFSDEVVRPCFSGLFCGRFGKIAMFVNVLFWTCK
;
A
#
# COMPACT_ATOMS: atom_id res chain seq x y z
N MET A 1 -27.43 -2.07 56.56
CA MET A 1 -27.96 -0.86 55.89
C MET A 1 -26.80 -0.13 55.24
N VAL A 2 -26.95 0.36 54.01
CA VAL A 2 -25.90 1.10 53.28
C VAL A 2 -26.39 2.52 52.96
N ILE A 3 -25.48 3.48 52.94
CA ILE A 3 -25.76 4.89 52.61
C ILE A 3 -24.91 5.34 51.41
N VAL A 4 -25.40 6.36 50.71
CA VAL A 4 -24.64 7.00 49.62
C VAL A 4 -23.68 8.02 50.21
N ARG A 5 -22.39 7.85 49.94
CA ARG A 5 -21.35 8.83 50.27
C ARG A 5 -20.72 9.38 49.00
N THR A 6 -20.18 10.59 49.08
CA THR A 6 -19.46 11.24 47.97
C THR A 6 -18.00 11.39 48.36
N THR A 7 -17.08 10.95 47.50
CA THR A 7 -15.65 11.19 47.72
C THR A 7 -15.31 12.61 47.33
N TRP A 8 -14.56 13.28 48.21
CA TRP A 8 -14.06 14.64 48.00
C TRP A 8 -12.53 14.67 47.94
N THR A 9 -11.90 13.54 47.59
CA THR A 9 -10.45 13.46 47.44
C THR A 9 -10.03 14.03 46.09
N ASP A 10 -8.82 14.62 46.02
CA ASP A 10 -8.29 15.19 44.76
C ASP A 10 -8.22 14.16 43.62
N LYS A 11 -8.02 12.88 43.96
CA LYS A 11 -7.99 11.78 42.98
C LYS A 11 -9.36 11.41 42.43
N ASN A 12 -10.45 11.70 43.15
CA ASN A 12 -11.78 11.26 42.79
C ASN A 12 -12.88 12.19 43.35
N PRO A 13 -12.88 13.48 42.97
CA PRO A 13 -13.82 14.46 43.50
C PRO A 13 -15.24 14.19 42.97
N GLY A 14 -16.24 14.33 43.83
CA GLY A 14 -17.66 14.26 43.46
C GLY A 14 -18.20 12.87 43.10
N ARG A 15 -17.38 11.81 43.14
CA ARG A 15 -17.84 10.45 42.80
C ARG A 15 -18.58 9.83 43.98
N ARG A 16 -19.73 9.20 43.69
CA ARG A 16 -20.59 8.61 44.72
C ARG A 16 -20.33 7.11 44.87
N PHE A 17 -20.44 6.59 46.09
CA PHE A 17 -20.26 5.18 46.41
C PHE A 17 -21.21 4.72 47.53
N TRP A 18 -21.47 3.42 47.59
CA TRP A 18 -22.19 2.77 48.68
C TRP A 18 -21.22 2.51 49.84
N GLY A 19 -21.55 3.00 51.03
CA GLY A 19 -20.75 2.82 52.24
C GLY A 19 -21.61 2.47 53.45
N CYS A 20 -20.97 2.04 54.53
CA CYS A 20 -21.68 1.79 55.79
C CYS A 20 -22.09 3.09 56.49
N PRO A 21 -23.13 3.06 57.36
CA PRO A 21 -23.67 4.26 57.99
C PRO A 21 -22.73 4.84 59.05
N LYS A 22 -22.06 3.96 59.81
CA LYS A 22 -21.08 4.34 60.85
C LYS A 22 -19.70 4.54 60.19
N GLU A 23 -18.98 5.57 60.61
CA GLU A 23 -17.63 5.85 60.11
C GLU A 23 -16.58 4.90 60.70
N ASP A 24 -16.79 4.47 61.94
CA ASP A 24 -15.83 3.63 62.70
C ASP A 24 -16.10 2.13 62.57
N SER A 25 -16.98 1.72 61.64
CA SER A 25 -17.25 0.31 61.41
C SER A 25 -16.21 -0.30 60.48
N THR A 26 -15.83 -1.56 60.71
CA THR A 26 -14.94 -2.36 59.84
C THR A 26 -15.49 -2.53 58.41
N CYS A 27 -16.77 -2.18 58.19
CA CYS A 27 -17.39 -2.03 56.89
C CYS A 27 -17.10 -0.64 56.32
N GLY A 28 -16.25 -0.55 55.31
CA GLY A 28 -15.88 0.70 54.64
C GLY A 28 -16.61 0.89 53.30
N PHE A 29 -15.86 0.71 52.22
CA PHE A 29 -16.32 0.84 50.84
C PHE A 29 -17.03 -0.44 50.37
N VAL A 30 -18.27 -0.31 49.89
CA VAL A 30 -19.05 -1.44 49.32
C VAL A 30 -18.94 -1.47 47.80
N GLY A 31 -18.97 -0.32 47.13
CA GLY A 31 -18.91 -0.24 45.68
C GLY A 31 -19.23 1.14 45.13
N TRP A 32 -18.77 1.44 43.91
CA TRP A 32 -19.05 2.71 43.25
C TRP A 32 -20.50 2.79 42.77
N ILE A 33 -21.10 3.96 42.89
CA ILE A 33 -22.35 4.28 42.22
C ILE A 33 -21.97 4.81 40.84
N ASN A 34 -22.19 4.00 39.81
CA ASN A 34 -22.19 4.52 38.47
C ASN A 34 -23.50 5.27 38.28
N PRO A 35 -23.48 6.60 38.06
CA PRO A 35 -24.70 7.32 37.73
C PRO A 35 -25.32 6.63 36.51
N GLN A 36 -26.63 6.42 36.53
CA GLN A 36 -27.31 5.87 35.37
C GLN A 36 -26.99 6.78 34.18
N MET A 37 -26.37 6.19 33.16
CA MET A 37 -26.03 6.92 31.93
C MET A 37 -27.30 7.61 31.42
N CYS A 38 -27.18 8.86 30.97
CA CYS A 38 -28.32 9.56 30.37
C CYS A 38 -28.92 8.69 29.26
N GLU A 39 -30.25 8.62 29.14
CA GLU A 39 -30.93 7.82 28.11
C GLU A 39 -30.42 8.15 26.69
N ARG A 40 -30.09 9.42 26.46
CA ARG A 40 -29.43 9.86 25.23
C ARG A 40 -28.10 9.13 25.00
N SER A 41 -27.23 9.06 26.01
CA SER A 41 -25.92 8.39 25.92
C SER A 41 -26.06 6.89 25.68
N LYS A 42 -27.05 6.23 26.31
CA LYS A 42 -27.32 4.81 26.09
C LYS A 42 -27.65 4.49 24.63
N SER A 43 -28.30 5.41 23.92
CA SER A 43 -28.62 5.25 22.49
C SER A 43 -27.46 5.62 21.54
N ILE A 44 -26.68 6.67 21.86
CA ILE A 44 -25.63 7.19 20.97
C ILE A 44 -24.38 6.29 20.98
N ILE A 45 -23.94 5.83 22.16
CA ILE A 45 -22.68 5.07 22.30
C ILE A 45 -22.67 3.81 21.42
N PRO A 46 -23.72 2.97 21.40
CA PRO A 46 -23.76 1.81 20.50
C PRO A 46 -23.76 2.19 19.00
N GLY A 47 -24.38 3.32 18.65
CA GLY A 47 -24.36 3.85 17.28
C GLY A 47 -22.96 4.24 16.83
N LEU A 48 -22.23 4.96 17.69
CA LEU A 48 -20.84 5.33 17.45
C LEU A 48 -19.93 4.11 17.37
N LEU A 49 -20.10 3.14 18.28
CA LEU A 49 -19.30 1.92 18.29
C LEU A 49 -19.46 1.10 17.00
N ARG A 50 -20.71 0.96 16.50
CA ARG A 50 -20.98 0.31 15.21
C ARG A 50 -20.29 1.04 14.05
N SER A 51 -20.34 2.37 14.06
CA SER A 51 -19.72 3.20 13.03
C SER A 51 -18.20 3.06 13.02
N ILE A 52 -17.56 3.08 14.20
CA ILE A 52 -16.11 2.86 14.35
C ILE A 52 -15.72 1.48 13.85
N ASN A 53 -16.47 0.44 14.23
CA ASN A 53 -16.18 -0.93 13.78
C ASN A 53 -16.29 -1.05 12.26
N LYS A 54 -17.31 -0.44 11.64
CA LYS A 54 -17.46 -0.39 10.18
C LYS A 54 -16.30 0.33 9.50
N LEU A 55 -15.89 1.50 10.01
CA LEU A 55 -14.76 2.23 9.45
C LEU A 55 -13.45 1.44 9.61
N LYS A 56 -13.26 0.75 10.74
CA LYS A 56 -12.08 -0.07 10.97
C LYS A 56 -11.96 -1.22 9.98
N THR A 57 -13.07 -1.87 9.63
CA THR A 57 -13.07 -2.93 8.62
C THR A 57 -12.82 -2.39 7.21
N GLU A 58 -13.40 -1.26 6.84
CA GLU A 58 -13.15 -0.59 5.56
C GLU A 58 -11.68 -0.17 5.41
N VAL A 59 -11.10 0.44 6.43
CA VAL A 59 -9.67 0.79 6.45
C VAL A 59 -8.79 -0.45 6.35
N GLY A 60 -9.18 -1.56 6.98
CA GLY A 60 -8.48 -2.85 6.84
C GLY A 60 -8.43 -3.33 5.39
N LYS A 61 -9.58 -3.39 4.71
CA LYS A 61 -9.70 -3.80 3.31
C LYS A 61 -8.89 -2.90 2.38
N LEU A 62 -9.04 -1.58 2.52
CA LEU A 62 -8.29 -0.61 1.71
C LEU A 62 -6.78 -0.74 1.91
N LYS A 63 -6.33 -1.11 3.13
CA LYS A 63 -4.91 -1.32 3.41
C LYS A 63 -4.39 -2.57 2.70
N GLU A 64 -5.14 -3.66 2.70
CA GLU A 64 -4.80 -4.90 1.98
C GLU A 64 -4.75 -4.66 0.46
N GLU A 65 -5.75 -3.99 -0.11
CA GLU A 65 -5.78 -3.62 -1.53
C GLU A 65 -4.57 -2.76 -1.92
N ASN A 66 -4.25 -1.73 -1.11
CA ASN A 66 -3.07 -0.89 -1.34
C ASN A 66 -1.75 -1.67 -1.25
N GLN A 67 -1.66 -2.70 -0.40
CA GLN A 67 -0.49 -3.56 -0.32
C GLN A 67 -0.34 -4.40 -1.59
N MET A 68 -1.43 -4.97 -2.09
CA MET A 68 -1.47 -5.72 -3.35
C MET A 68 -1.06 -4.83 -4.53
N PHE A 69 -1.64 -3.64 -4.65
CA PHE A 69 -1.25 -2.69 -5.70
C PHE A 69 0.23 -2.32 -5.66
N LYS A 70 0.82 -2.17 -4.47
CA LYS A 70 2.26 -1.91 -4.34
C LYS A 70 3.12 -3.08 -4.82
N TYR A 71 2.69 -4.32 -4.56
CA TYR A 71 3.35 -5.51 -5.06
C TYR A 71 3.30 -5.57 -6.59
N ASP A 72 2.13 -5.37 -7.18
CA ASP A 72 1.95 -5.38 -8.64
C ASP A 72 2.75 -4.28 -9.33
N ILE A 73 2.76 -3.07 -8.77
CA ILE A 73 3.63 -1.97 -9.25
C ILE A 73 5.10 -2.37 -9.20
N GLY A 74 5.52 -3.07 -8.14
CA GLY A 74 6.87 -3.62 -8.01
C GLY A 74 7.21 -4.59 -9.15
N LYS A 75 6.32 -5.53 -9.44
CA LYS A 75 6.47 -6.50 -10.52
C LYS A 75 6.53 -5.84 -11.90
N ILE A 76 5.60 -4.92 -12.19
CA ILE A 76 5.58 -4.15 -13.44
C ILE A 76 6.88 -3.35 -13.62
N LYS A 77 7.42 -2.78 -12.53
CA LYS A 77 8.68 -2.03 -12.57
C LYS A 77 9.87 -2.94 -12.91
N GLU A 78 9.89 -4.17 -12.43
CA GLU A 78 10.92 -5.15 -12.78
C GLU A 78 10.82 -5.55 -14.26
N GLU A 79 9.63 -5.90 -14.74
CA GLU A 79 9.39 -6.26 -16.14
C GLU A 79 9.76 -5.11 -17.09
N LYS A 80 9.39 -3.88 -16.72
CA LYS A 80 9.79 -2.66 -17.44
C LYS A 80 11.31 -2.48 -17.47
N SER A 81 12.01 -2.84 -16.41
CA SER A 81 13.47 -2.71 -16.35
C SER A 81 14.16 -3.73 -17.27
N LYS A 82 13.65 -4.97 -17.32
CA LYS A 82 14.10 -5.99 -18.28
C LYS A 82 13.85 -5.57 -19.72
N LEU A 83 12.64 -5.09 -20.04
CA LEU A 83 12.30 -4.63 -21.38
C LEU A 83 13.18 -3.45 -21.81
N LYS A 84 13.43 -2.49 -20.91
CA LYS A 84 14.38 -1.39 -21.17
C LYS A 84 15.78 -1.90 -21.45
N LEU A 85 16.27 -2.87 -20.68
CA LEU A 85 17.58 -3.47 -20.90
C LEU A 85 17.66 -4.14 -22.28
N TYR A 86 16.67 -4.94 -22.67
CA TYR A 86 16.62 -5.56 -24.01
C TYR A 86 16.64 -4.52 -25.14
N LEU A 87 15.90 -3.42 -25.00
CA LEU A 87 15.91 -2.34 -25.98
C LEU A 87 17.29 -1.68 -26.09
N ILE A 88 17.97 -1.42 -24.97
CA ILE A 88 19.33 -0.86 -24.97
C ILE A 88 20.31 -1.85 -25.59
N CYS A 89 20.30 -3.12 -25.18
CA CYS A 89 21.18 -4.16 -25.73
C CYS A 89 20.96 -4.33 -27.24
N SER A 90 19.71 -4.31 -27.70
CA SER A 90 19.36 -4.39 -29.12
C SER A 90 19.91 -3.19 -29.90
N TRP A 91 19.78 -1.97 -29.37
CA TRP A 91 20.32 -0.76 -30.00
C TRP A 91 21.85 -0.74 -30.04
N VAL A 92 22.53 -1.20 -28.98
CA VAL A 92 23.99 -1.33 -28.95
C VAL A 92 24.46 -2.36 -29.97
N PHE A 93 23.79 -3.51 -30.07
CA PHE A 93 24.11 -4.54 -31.06
C PHE A 93 23.93 -4.01 -32.49
N PHE A 94 22.81 -3.33 -32.76
CA PHE A 94 22.57 -2.69 -34.05
C PHE A 94 23.64 -1.64 -34.37
N GLY A 95 23.96 -0.76 -33.43
CA GLY A 95 25.03 0.23 -33.57
C GLY A 95 26.39 -0.43 -33.84
N PHE A 96 26.74 -1.48 -33.10
CA PHE A 96 28.00 -2.20 -33.28
C PHE A 96 28.09 -2.87 -34.66
N VAL A 97 27.03 -3.51 -35.14
CA VAL A 97 27.02 -4.12 -36.50
C VAL A 97 27.14 -3.04 -37.57
N PHE A 98 26.40 -1.93 -37.47
CA PHE A 98 26.47 -0.83 -38.43
C PHE A 98 27.80 -0.06 -38.41
N PHE A 99 28.47 0.06 -37.25
CA PHE A 99 29.79 0.69 -37.14
C PHE A 99 30.95 -0.28 -37.45
N SER A 100 30.78 -1.58 -37.24
CA SER A 100 31.81 -2.59 -37.55
C SER A 100 31.87 -2.96 -39.03
N ASP A 101 30.84 -2.60 -39.81
CA ASP A 101 30.81 -2.77 -41.26
C ASP A 101 31.74 -1.81 -42.03
N GLU A 102 32.50 -0.94 -41.36
CA GLU A 102 33.57 -0.16 -42.00
C GLU A 102 34.93 -0.89 -42.04
N VAL A 103 35.06 -2.07 -41.40
CA VAL A 103 36.37 -2.77 -41.28
C VAL A 103 36.46 -4.12 -42.00
N VAL A 104 35.36 -4.78 -42.38
CA VAL A 104 35.44 -6.04 -43.16
C VAL A 104 35.06 -5.81 -44.62
N ARG A 105 36.02 -5.30 -45.40
CA ARG A 105 36.05 -5.50 -46.86
C ARG A 105 36.50 -6.95 -47.11
N PRO A 106 35.67 -7.89 -47.59
CA PRO A 106 36.21 -9.08 -48.19
C PRO A 106 36.75 -8.65 -49.56
N CYS A 107 38.08 -8.54 -49.66
CA CYS A 107 38.76 -8.41 -50.93
C CYS A 107 38.63 -9.75 -51.66
N PHE A 108 37.51 -9.99 -52.33
CA PHE A 108 37.35 -11.13 -53.23
C PHE A 108 37.60 -10.65 -54.65
N SER A 109 38.79 -10.98 -55.16
CA SER A 109 39.16 -11.11 -56.57
C SER A 109 38.48 -10.14 -57.55
N GLY A 110 39.18 -9.02 -57.81
CA GLY A 110 39.19 -8.24 -59.05
C GLY A 110 37.92 -8.19 -59.90
N LEU A 111 37.06 -7.20 -59.64
CA LEU A 111 36.50 -6.26 -60.64
C LEU A 111 35.51 -5.32 -59.92
N PHE A 112 35.71 -4.00 -60.07
CA PHE A 112 34.77 -2.91 -59.72
C PHE A 112 34.39 -2.72 -58.23
N CYS A 113 35.06 -1.75 -57.60
CA CYS A 113 34.61 -1.07 -56.39
C CYS A 113 33.53 -0.03 -56.76
N GLY A 114 32.26 -0.34 -56.51
CA GLY A 114 31.11 0.53 -56.78
C GLY A 114 30.13 0.54 -55.60
N ARG A 115 29.83 1.75 -55.11
CA ARG A 115 29.01 2.06 -53.92
C ARG A 115 27.56 1.57 -54.09
N PHE A 116 27.23 0.39 -53.59
CA PHE A 116 25.83 -0.08 -53.53
C PHE A 116 25.20 0.30 -52.19
N GLY A 117 24.21 1.19 -52.24
CA GLY A 117 23.36 1.51 -51.12
C GLY A 117 22.53 0.30 -50.70
N LYS A 118 22.74 -0.19 -49.48
CA LYS A 118 21.85 -1.15 -48.81
C LYS A 118 20.88 -0.41 -47.89
N ILE A 119 19.98 0.38 -48.48
CA ILE A 119 18.75 0.84 -47.80
C ILE A 119 17.55 -0.07 -48.17
N ALA A 120 17.69 -0.95 -49.16
CA ALA A 120 16.58 -1.71 -49.71
C ALA A 120 16.25 -3.06 -49.00
N MET A 121 16.66 -3.27 -47.74
CA MET A 121 16.29 -4.50 -47.00
C MET A 121 15.60 -4.29 -45.65
N PHE A 122 15.30 -3.05 -45.25
CA PHE A 122 14.58 -2.82 -43.99
C PHE A 122 13.06 -2.72 -44.11
N VAL A 123 12.49 -2.80 -45.32
CA VAL A 123 11.03 -2.75 -45.52
C VAL A 123 10.39 -4.14 -45.65
N ASN A 124 11.15 -5.21 -45.90
CA ASN A 124 10.57 -6.55 -46.15
C ASN A 124 10.55 -7.53 -44.96
N VAL A 125 10.90 -7.12 -43.74
CA VAL A 125 10.73 -8.00 -42.56
C VAL A 125 9.35 -7.84 -41.90
N LEU A 126 8.65 -6.72 -42.13
CA LEU A 126 7.28 -6.52 -41.64
C LEU A 126 6.18 -6.86 -42.66
N PHE A 127 6.53 -7.18 -43.92
CA PHE A 127 5.54 -7.50 -44.97
C PHE A 127 5.53 -8.97 -45.41
N TRP A 128 6.42 -9.82 -44.88
CA TRP A 128 6.56 -11.22 -45.31
C TRP A 128 6.20 -12.27 -44.23
N THR A 129 5.38 -11.89 -43.25
CA THR A 129 4.74 -12.84 -42.31
C THR A 129 3.22 -12.87 -42.41
N CYS A 130 2.62 -12.25 -43.43
CA CYS A 130 1.19 -12.39 -43.68
C CYS A 130 0.82 -12.11 -45.15
N LYS A 131 1.12 -13.04 -46.07
CA LYS A 131 0.19 -13.60 -47.08
C LYS A 131 0.91 -14.62 -47.95
#